data_AF-A0A7C9F042-F1
#
_entry.id   AF-A0A7C9F042-F1
#
_cell.length_a   1.000
_cell.length_b   1.000
_cell.length_c   1.000
_cell.angle_alpha   90.00
_cell.angle_beta   90.00
_cell.angle_gamma   90.00
#
_symmetry.space_group_name_H-M   'P 1'
#
loop_
_entity.id
_entity.type
_entity.pdbx_description
1 polymer ?
#
loop_
_entity_poly.entity_id
_entity_poly.type
_entity_poly.pdbx_seq_one_letter_code
_entity_poly.pdbx_strand_id
1 'polypeptide(L)'
;KVKQRWEKECEKNILTEIDPKVLQCGSIGGHLLTRFGEKGFRFNITTNPVEKSIVWRMKVPEELSQLSSIGTDVHYLLLIYGAEEFCEVALDGSIMDHISSVRNRYPSYTICCLTNRLMSYVNKREQDKYRNQKNGSDWERPPVEEVFAKLTTHFTKVHTRQCADEAELADHVVGLTINLAKCRFRKKLTPISVNANECNVPKDTVDRDLILKNTWLKALVAIPKVQPRFAIAVWKKYPTMKSLLSVYIDPTKSVLEKESLLKDLMTEGPVGNEEQRVGEICSKRIYRIFMAQNGHINTDEVENDAEYFTTNLNCHGEEQVI
;
A
#
# COMPACT_ATOMS: atom_id res chain seq x y z
N LYS A 1 6.95 26.59 9.59
CA LYS A 1 5.55 27.08 9.71
C LYS A 1 4.84 27.14 8.35
N VAL A 2 5.41 27.77 7.31
CA VAL A 2 4.81 27.85 5.96
C VAL A 2 4.56 26.46 5.33
N LYS A 3 5.55 25.55 5.37
CA LYS A 3 5.41 24.18 4.87
C LYS A 3 4.26 23.38 5.51
N GLN A 4 4.09 23.47 6.83
CA GLN A 4 3.00 22.77 7.55
C GLN A 4 1.61 23.35 7.25
N ARG A 5 1.52 24.66 6.99
CA ARG A 5 0.27 25.28 6.53
C ARG A 5 -0.08 24.80 5.12
N TRP A 6 0.92 24.72 4.26
CA TRP A 6 0.80 24.18 2.90
C TRP A 6 0.44 22.70 2.85
N GLU A 7 0.97 21.89 3.76
CA GLU A 7 0.57 20.48 3.93
C GLU A 7 -0.94 20.33 4.22
N LYS A 8 -1.53 21.28 4.97
CA LYS A 8 -2.97 21.28 5.28
C LYS A 8 -3.84 21.85 4.14
N GLU A 9 -3.28 22.73 3.31
CA GLU A 9 -4.01 23.42 2.23
C GLU A 9 -3.73 22.84 0.83
N CYS A 10 -2.89 21.80 0.72
CA CYS A 10 -2.45 21.22 -0.56
C CYS A 10 -3.61 20.77 -1.46
N GLU A 11 -4.68 20.22 -0.86
CA GLU A 11 -5.89 19.77 -1.54
C GLU A 11 -6.64 20.91 -2.26
N LYS A 12 -6.51 22.16 -1.80
CA LYS A 12 -7.18 23.33 -2.42
C LYS A 12 -6.37 23.96 -3.55
N ASN A 13 -5.09 23.60 -3.65
CA ASN A 13 -4.13 24.18 -4.58
C ASN A 13 -3.86 23.28 -5.80
N ILE A 14 -4.40 22.06 -5.80
CA ILE A 14 -4.42 21.19 -6.98
C ILE A 14 -5.56 21.63 -7.90
N LEU A 15 -5.23 21.80 -9.17
CA LEU A 15 -6.16 22.06 -10.27
C LEU A 15 -6.26 20.79 -11.09
N THR A 16 -7.48 20.32 -11.31
CA THR A 16 -7.74 19.15 -12.16
C THR A 16 -8.27 19.62 -13.50
N GLU A 17 -7.60 19.26 -14.59
CA GLU A 17 -7.99 19.59 -15.96
C GLU A 17 -8.62 18.37 -16.60
N ILE A 18 -9.93 18.47 -16.83
CA ILE A 18 -10.76 17.37 -17.32
C ILE A 18 -11.10 17.64 -18.78
N ASP A 19 -10.75 16.69 -19.65
CA ASP A 19 -11.16 16.75 -21.05
C ASP A 19 -12.69 16.62 -21.17
N PRO A 20 -13.37 17.46 -21.95
CA PRO A 20 -14.83 17.43 -22.06
C PRO A 20 -15.37 16.09 -22.56
N LYS A 21 -14.59 15.30 -23.32
CA LYS A 21 -15.04 13.96 -23.76
C LYS A 21 -15.15 12.97 -22.60
N VAL A 22 -14.45 13.19 -21.48
CA VAL A 22 -14.64 12.40 -20.24
C VAL A 22 -16.05 12.59 -19.69
N LEU A 23 -16.54 13.82 -19.70
CA LEU A 23 -17.87 14.13 -19.16
C LEU A 23 -18.99 13.59 -20.06
N GLN A 24 -18.69 13.37 -21.34
CA GLN A 24 -19.61 12.80 -22.33
C GLN A 24 -19.61 11.26 -22.31
N CYS A 25 -18.67 10.62 -21.62
CA CYS A 25 -18.64 9.16 -21.46
C CYS A 25 -19.70 8.69 -20.45
N GLY A 26 -20.94 8.55 -20.91
CA GLY A 26 -22.06 8.00 -20.14
C GLY A 26 -22.42 8.84 -18.91
N SER A 27 -22.74 8.20 -17.79
CA SER A 27 -23.11 8.86 -16.53
C SER A 27 -21.91 9.29 -15.66
N ILE A 28 -20.67 9.05 -16.12
CA ILE A 28 -19.44 9.35 -15.36
C ILE A 28 -19.35 10.83 -15.01
N GLY A 29 -19.66 11.72 -15.96
CA GLY A 29 -19.53 13.15 -15.79
C GLY A 29 -20.34 13.69 -14.60
N GLY A 30 -21.59 13.23 -14.44
CA GLY A 30 -22.45 13.66 -13.34
C GLY A 30 -21.91 13.25 -11.97
N HIS A 31 -21.50 11.99 -11.81
CA HIS A 31 -20.91 11.49 -10.57
C HIS A 31 -19.59 12.20 -10.25
N LEU A 32 -18.72 12.39 -11.24
CA LEU A 32 -17.43 13.04 -11.07
C LEU A 32 -17.59 14.49 -10.61
N LEU A 33 -18.42 15.28 -11.30
CA LEU A 33 -18.64 16.69 -10.94
C LEU A 33 -19.27 16.85 -9.56
N THR A 34 -20.22 15.98 -9.21
CA THR A 34 -20.86 15.99 -7.88
C THR A 34 -19.83 15.73 -6.78
N ARG A 35 -19.00 14.69 -6.93
CA ARG A 35 -17.95 14.35 -5.96
C ARG A 35 -16.87 15.42 -5.84
N PHE A 36 -16.50 16.04 -6.96
CA PHE A 36 -15.56 17.17 -6.95
C PHE A 36 -16.14 18.40 -6.23
N GLY A 37 -17.43 18.67 -6.44
CA GLY A 37 -18.17 19.71 -5.74
C GLY A 37 -18.25 19.46 -4.22
N GLU A 38 -18.61 18.25 -3.79
CA GLU A 38 -18.68 17.84 -2.38
C GLU A 38 -17.35 18.06 -1.63
N LYS A 39 -16.22 17.83 -2.31
CA LYS A 39 -14.89 18.00 -1.73
C LYS A 39 -14.31 19.42 -1.92
N GLY A 40 -14.96 20.26 -2.71
CA GLY A 40 -14.52 21.63 -2.98
C GLY A 40 -13.22 21.72 -3.81
N PHE A 41 -12.98 20.74 -4.69
CA PHE A 41 -11.80 20.77 -5.57
C PHE A 41 -11.97 21.79 -6.69
N ARG A 42 -10.85 22.39 -7.11
CA ARG A 42 -10.81 23.25 -8.30
C ARG A 42 -10.61 22.38 -9.53
N PHE A 43 -11.53 22.46 -10.47
CA PHE A 43 -11.43 21.78 -11.76
C PHE A 43 -11.69 22.76 -12.89
N ASN A 44 -11.03 22.52 -14.02
CA ASN A 44 -11.26 23.22 -15.28
C ASN A 44 -11.65 22.19 -16.34
N ILE A 45 -12.61 22.54 -17.19
CA ILE A 45 -13.00 21.74 -18.34
C ILE A 45 -12.31 22.36 -19.56
N THR A 46 -11.28 21.69 -20.06
CA THR A 46 -10.45 22.17 -21.18
C THR A 46 -10.16 21.01 -22.11
N THR A 47 -10.10 21.28 -23.42
CA THR A 47 -9.69 20.27 -24.39
C THR A 47 -8.22 19.91 -24.19
N ASN A 48 -7.95 18.65 -23.86
CA ASN A 48 -6.61 18.17 -23.62
C ASN A 48 -5.95 17.65 -24.91
N PRO A 49 -4.61 17.64 -25.01
CA PRO A 49 -3.90 17.10 -26.17
C PRO A 49 -4.16 15.61 -26.44
N VAL A 50 -4.65 14.90 -25.43
CA VAL A 50 -5.10 13.52 -25.50
C VAL A 50 -6.56 13.49 -25.07
N GLU A 51 -7.41 12.92 -25.90
CA GLU A 51 -8.85 12.84 -25.64
C GLU A 51 -9.15 11.97 -24.42
N LYS A 52 -10.27 12.24 -23.74
CA LYS A 52 -10.73 11.46 -22.58
C LYS A 52 -9.69 11.36 -21.45
N SER A 53 -8.86 12.40 -21.33
CA SER A 53 -7.81 12.47 -20.33
C SER A 53 -8.13 13.42 -19.18
N ILE A 54 -7.56 13.13 -18.01
CA ILE A 54 -7.51 14.01 -16.85
C ILE A 54 -6.05 14.26 -16.50
N VAL A 55 -5.69 15.54 -16.37
CA VAL A 55 -4.36 16.01 -16.00
C VAL A 55 -4.45 16.82 -14.71
N TRP A 56 -3.42 16.78 -13.88
CA TRP A 56 -3.36 17.58 -12.66
C TRP A 56 -2.25 18.62 -12.74
N ARG A 57 -2.52 19.84 -12.31
CA ARG A 57 -1.53 20.90 -12.14
C ARG A 57 -1.56 21.42 -10.72
N MET A 58 -0.40 21.76 -10.16
CA MET A 58 -0.34 22.31 -8.81
C MET A 58 0.15 23.75 -8.87
N LYS A 59 -0.66 24.70 -8.39
CA LYS A 59 -0.22 26.09 -8.27
C LYS A 59 0.65 26.22 -7.01
N VAL A 60 1.96 26.27 -7.20
CA VAL A 60 2.94 26.55 -6.13
C VAL A 60 3.16 28.08 -6.09
N PRO A 61 2.99 28.75 -4.94
CA PRO A 61 3.29 30.17 -4.78
C PRO A 61 4.77 30.40 -4.93
N GLU A 62 5.10 31.57 -5.46
CA GLU A 62 6.48 32.00 -5.74
C GLU A 62 7.39 31.91 -4.51
N GLU A 63 6.86 32.11 -3.30
CA GLU A 63 7.55 31.98 -2.01
C GLU A 63 8.11 30.57 -1.73
N LEU A 64 7.47 29.52 -2.26
CA LEU A 64 7.91 28.12 -2.12
C LEU A 64 8.66 27.60 -3.34
N SER A 65 8.43 28.23 -4.50
CA SER A 65 9.19 27.96 -5.74
C SER A 65 10.67 28.30 -5.58
N GLN A 66 11.02 29.29 -4.75
CA GLN A 66 12.42 29.65 -4.48
C GLN A 66 13.13 28.68 -3.50
N LEU A 67 12.38 28.03 -2.62
CA LEU A 67 12.94 27.16 -1.57
C LEU A 67 13.03 25.69 -1.98
N SER A 68 12.54 25.33 -3.15
CA SER A 68 12.43 23.93 -3.54
C SER A 68 12.48 23.77 -5.06
N SER A 69 13.20 22.75 -5.54
CA SER A 69 13.15 22.26 -6.92
C SER A 69 11.81 21.57 -7.25
N ILE A 70 10.71 22.06 -6.67
CA ILE A 70 9.37 21.52 -6.84
C ILE A 70 8.82 22.12 -8.14
N GLY A 71 8.93 21.36 -9.21
CA GLY A 71 8.25 21.69 -10.46
C GLY A 71 6.75 21.87 -10.25
N THR A 72 6.16 22.82 -10.98
CA THR A 72 4.74 23.17 -10.94
C THR A 72 3.83 22.02 -11.37
N ASP A 73 4.39 21.00 -12.02
CA ASP A 73 3.65 20.05 -12.83
C ASP A 73 3.54 18.66 -12.20
N VAL A 74 2.33 18.12 -12.11
CA VAL A 74 2.11 16.76 -11.58
C VAL A 74 2.24 15.81 -12.74
N HIS A 75 3.30 15.01 -12.76
CA HIS A 75 3.60 14.04 -13.82
C HIS A 75 2.70 12.80 -13.75
N TYR A 76 1.38 13.00 -13.84
CA TYR A 76 0.38 11.95 -13.82
C TYR A 76 -0.73 12.27 -14.83
N LEU A 77 -1.04 11.30 -15.69
CA LEU A 77 -2.06 11.36 -16.73
C LEU A 77 -3.03 10.20 -16.52
N LEU A 78 -4.32 10.48 -16.44
CA LEU A 78 -5.36 9.46 -16.36
C LEU A 78 -6.15 9.44 -17.67
N LEU A 79 -6.28 8.26 -18.28
CA LEU A 79 -7.07 8.02 -19.48
C LEU A 79 -8.31 7.20 -19.10
N ILE A 80 -9.49 7.66 -19.49
CA ILE A 80 -10.75 7.00 -19.17
C ILE A 80 -11.29 6.34 -20.42
N TYR A 81 -11.54 5.03 -20.35
CA TYR A 81 -12.11 4.24 -21.42
C TYR A 81 -13.48 3.70 -21.04
N GLY A 82 -14.44 3.80 -21.98
CA GLY A 82 -15.70 3.07 -21.90
C GLY A 82 -15.48 1.58 -22.17
N ALA A 83 -16.38 0.72 -21.66
CA ALA A 83 -16.27 -0.72 -21.86
C ALA A 83 -16.26 -1.14 -23.34
N GLU A 84 -17.17 -0.59 -24.14
CA GLU A 84 -17.31 -0.91 -25.56
C GLU A 84 -16.09 -0.48 -26.37
N GLU A 85 -15.71 0.79 -26.25
CA GLU A 85 -14.51 1.35 -26.89
C GLU A 85 -13.25 0.56 -26.51
N PHE A 86 -13.08 0.21 -25.23
CA PHE A 86 -11.91 -0.57 -24.82
C PHE A 86 -11.90 -1.96 -25.46
N CYS A 87 -13.07 -2.60 -25.58
CA CYS A 87 -13.18 -3.89 -26.26
C CYS A 87 -12.82 -3.80 -27.76
N GLU A 88 -13.28 -2.76 -28.47
CA GLU A 88 -12.93 -2.52 -29.88
C GLU A 88 -11.42 -2.31 -30.05
N VAL A 89 -10.85 -1.39 -29.27
CA VAL A 89 -9.42 -1.06 -29.33
C VAL A 89 -8.54 -2.24 -28.88
N ALA A 90 -9.06 -3.12 -28.01
CA ALA A 90 -8.39 -4.36 -27.62
C ALA A 90 -8.41 -5.43 -28.72
N LEU A 91 -9.50 -5.55 -29.47
CA LEU A 91 -9.60 -6.46 -30.63
C LEU A 91 -8.72 -6.00 -31.78
N ASP A 92 -8.71 -4.69 -32.05
CA ASP A 92 -7.92 -4.09 -33.12
C ASP A 92 -6.41 -4.07 -32.79
N GLY A 93 -6.02 -4.34 -31.54
CA GLY A 93 -4.63 -4.27 -31.06
C GLY A 93 -4.06 -2.85 -31.00
N SER A 94 -4.85 -1.83 -31.31
CA SER A 94 -4.43 -0.42 -31.44
C SER A 94 -4.18 0.26 -30.08
N ILE A 95 -4.55 -0.38 -28.96
CA ILE A 95 -4.32 0.13 -27.60
C ILE A 95 -2.83 0.41 -27.34
N MET A 96 -1.93 -0.44 -27.84
CA MET A 96 -0.50 -0.33 -27.59
C MET A 96 0.10 0.87 -28.34
N ASP A 97 -0.36 1.11 -29.56
CA ASP A 97 0.04 2.25 -30.39
C ASP A 97 -0.49 3.56 -29.80
N HIS A 98 -1.73 3.54 -29.30
CA HIS A 98 -2.30 4.68 -28.60
C HIS A 98 -1.47 5.07 -27.37
N ILE A 99 -1.15 4.11 -26.49
CA ILE A 99 -0.33 4.37 -25.30
C ILE A 99 1.08 4.82 -25.67
N SER A 100 1.67 4.28 -26.75
CA SER A 100 2.95 4.74 -27.27
C SER A 100 2.89 6.19 -27.76
N SER A 101 1.82 6.58 -28.47
CA SER A 101 1.57 7.95 -28.92
C SER A 101 1.41 8.92 -27.73
N VAL A 102 0.66 8.51 -26.70
CA VAL A 102 0.47 9.30 -25.48
C VAL A 102 1.80 9.48 -24.74
N ARG A 103 2.59 8.41 -24.64
CA ARG A 103 3.92 8.45 -24.01
C ARG A 103 4.89 9.37 -24.75
N ASN A 104 4.86 9.39 -26.09
CA ASN A 104 5.70 10.29 -26.87
C ASN A 104 5.37 11.77 -26.59
N ARG A 105 4.11 12.09 -26.29
CA ARG A 105 3.68 13.43 -25.88
C ARG A 105 4.01 13.74 -24.42
N TYR A 106 3.96 12.73 -23.55
CA TYR A 106 4.20 12.86 -22.11
C TYR A 106 5.26 11.88 -21.60
N PRO A 107 6.54 12.06 -21.95
CA PRO A 107 7.59 11.06 -21.68
C PRO A 107 7.92 10.89 -20.19
N SER A 108 7.70 11.93 -19.37
CA SER A 108 7.99 11.91 -17.93
C SER A 108 6.81 11.48 -17.05
N TYR A 109 5.60 11.42 -17.62
CA TYR A 109 4.36 11.20 -16.86
C TYR A 109 4.11 9.72 -16.59
N THR A 110 3.50 9.45 -15.44
CA THR A 110 2.87 8.16 -15.17
C THR A 110 1.48 8.15 -15.82
N ILE A 111 1.20 7.15 -16.65
CA ILE A 111 -0.08 7.01 -17.34
C ILE A 111 -0.91 5.97 -16.60
N CYS A 112 -2.17 6.27 -16.32
CA CYS A 112 -3.11 5.33 -15.75
C CYS A 112 -4.32 5.17 -16.66
N CYS A 113 -4.62 3.95 -17.11
CA CYS A 113 -5.80 3.63 -17.90
C CYS A 113 -6.89 3.11 -16.97
N LEU A 114 -8.00 3.85 -16.90
CA LEU A 114 -9.16 3.53 -16.09
C LEU A 114 -10.29 3.05 -17.00
N THR A 115 -10.81 1.87 -16.73
CA THR A 115 -11.91 1.28 -17.51
C THR A 115 -13.17 1.23 -16.66
N ASN A 116 -14.30 1.67 -17.21
CA ASN A 116 -15.59 1.63 -16.52
C ASN A 116 -16.41 0.40 -16.96
N ARG A 117 -16.90 -0.40 -16.01
CA ARG A 117 -17.84 -1.53 -16.23
C ARG A 117 -17.35 -2.59 -17.24
N LEU A 118 -16.05 -2.70 -17.47
CA LEU A 118 -15.49 -3.54 -18.53
C LEU A 118 -15.86 -5.02 -18.38
N MET A 119 -15.57 -5.62 -17.21
CA MET A 119 -15.86 -7.04 -16.98
C MET A 119 -17.37 -7.34 -16.98
N SER A 120 -18.18 -6.43 -16.45
CA SER A 120 -19.64 -6.55 -16.48
C SER A 120 -20.18 -6.53 -17.90
N TYR A 121 -19.59 -5.71 -18.79
CA TYR A 121 -19.94 -5.67 -20.21
C TYR A 121 -19.55 -6.96 -20.94
N VAL A 122 -18.32 -7.43 -20.74
CA VAL A 122 -17.82 -8.70 -21.33
C VAL A 122 -18.71 -9.87 -20.89
N ASN A 123 -18.98 -9.99 -19.58
CA ASN A 123 -19.82 -11.07 -19.05
C ASN A 123 -21.26 -11.00 -19.58
N LYS A 124 -21.82 -9.79 -19.75
CA LYS A 124 -23.16 -9.62 -20.32
C LYS A 124 -23.21 -10.08 -21.77
N ARG A 125 -22.23 -9.69 -22.59
CA ARG A 125 -22.13 -10.12 -24.00
C ARG A 125 -21.93 -11.62 -24.14
N GLU A 126 -21.14 -12.24 -23.26
CA GLU A 126 -21.00 -13.69 -23.20
C GLU A 126 -22.33 -14.38 -22.87
N GLN A 127 -23.03 -13.91 -21.85
CA GLN A 127 -24.35 -14.46 -21.48
C GLN A 127 -25.37 -14.31 -22.62
N ASP A 128 -25.37 -13.19 -23.32
CA ASP A 128 -26.25 -12.96 -24.47
C ASP A 128 -25.93 -13.92 -25.63
N LYS A 129 -24.65 -14.25 -25.86
CA LYS A 129 -24.23 -15.28 -26.83
C LYS A 129 -24.68 -16.67 -26.43
N TYR A 130 -24.54 -17.04 -25.16
CA TYR A 130 -25.04 -18.33 -24.66
C TYR A 130 -26.56 -18.45 -24.79
N ARG A 131 -27.31 -17.37 -24.52
CA ARG A 131 -28.76 -17.34 -24.64
C ARG A 131 -29.25 -17.37 -26.09
N ASN A 132 -28.51 -16.75 -27.02
CA ASN A 132 -28.93 -16.53 -28.40
C ASN A 132 -28.21 -17.43 -29.43
N GLN A 133 -27.80 -18.65 -29.08
CA GLN A 133 -27.08 -19.59 -29.98
C GLN A 133 -27.70 -19.82 -31.37
N LYS A 134 -28.97 -19.45 -31.59
CA LYS A 134 -29.64 -19.51 -32.91
C LYS A 134 -29.36 -18.32 -33.83
N ASN A 135 -28.99 -17.16 -33.28
CA ASN A 135 -28.59 -15.99 -34.06
C ASN A 135 -27.07 -15.86 -33.91
N GLY A 136 -26.34 -16.22 -34.96
CA GLY A 136 -24.87 -16.17 -35.01
C GLY A 136 -24.33 -14.78 -34.69
N SER A 137 -24.14 -14.49 -33.41
CA SER A 137 -23.44 -13.29 -32.97
C SER A 137 -21.95 -13.55 -33.17
N ASP A 138 -21.34 -12.81 -34.10
CA ASP A 138 -19.90 -12.78 -34.39
C ASP A 138 -19.05 -12.19 -33.25
N TRP A 139 -19.65 -11.86 -32.11
CA TRP A 139 -18.93 -11.36 -30.96
C TRP A 139 -18.01 -12.44 -30.38
N GLU A 140 -16.71 -12.15 -30.40
CA GLU A 140 -15.64 -12.91 -29.77
C GLU A 140 -15.18 -12.19 -28.50
N ARG A 141 -14.82 -12.95 -27.46
CA ARG A 141 -14.34 -12.39 -26.19
C ARG A 141 -13.01 -11.67 -26.47
N PRO A 142 -12.93 -10.34 -26.28
CA PRO A 142 -11.68 -9.62 -26.48
C PRO A 142 -10.61 -10.09 -25.49
N PRO A 143 -9.32 -10.12 -25.88
CA PRO A 143 -8.21 -10.56 -25.02
C PRO A 143 -7.83 -9.48 -24.00
N VAL A 144 -8.79 -9.04 -23.18
CA VAL A 144 -8.67 -7.94 -22.21
C VAL A 144 -7.55 -8.20 -21.20
N GLU A 145 -7.46 -9.43 -20.68
CA GLU A 145 -6.47 -9.84 -19.69
C GLU A 145 -5.05 -9.84 -20.28
N GLU A 146 -4.90 -10.30 -21.52
CA GLU A 146 -3.63 -10.28 -22.26
C GLU A 146 -3.18 -8.84 -22.53
N VAL A 147 -4.10 -7.95 -22.93
CA VAL A 147 -3.81 -6.52 -23.12
C VAL A 147 -3.31 -5.90 -21.82
N PHE A 148 -3.95 -6.17 -20.68
CA PHE A 148 -3.50 -5.65 -19.39
C PHE A 148 -2.12 -6.19 -18.99
N ALA A 149 -1.86 -7.47 -19.24
CA ALA A 149 -0.54 -8.05 -19.02
C ALA A 149 0.52 -7.36 -19.90
N LYS A 150 0.25 -7.21 -21.21
CA LYS A 150 1.14 -6.52 -22.16
C LYS A 150 1.40 -5.06 -21.78
N LEU A 151 0.37 -4.33 -21.33
CA LEU A 151 0.53 -2.94 -20.89
C LEU A 151 1.45 -2.85 -19.67
N THR A 152 1.33 -3.79 -18.74
CA THR A 152 2.13 -3.82 -17.51
C THR A 152 3.58 -4.26 -17.76
N THR A 153 3.80 -5.17 -18.71
CA THR A 153 5.15 -5.70 -19.01
C THR A 153 5.94 -4.84 -19.99
N HIS A 154 5.30 -4.29 -21.03
CA HIS A 154 6.00 -3.55 -22.08
C HIS A 154 6.21 -2.07 -21.76
N PHE A 155 5.42 -1.48 -20.87
CA PHE A 155 5.53 -0.07 -20.53
C PHE A 155 5.92 0.15 -19.07
N THR A 156 6.90 1.03 -18.86
CA THR A 156 7.26 1.52 -17.54
C THR A 156 6.36 2.71 -17.17
N LYS A 157 5.87 2.73 -15.93
CA LYS A 157 4.94 3.77 -15.39
C LYS A 157 3.57 3.82 -16.10
N VAL A 158 3.12 2.71 -16.67
CA VAL A 158 1.74 2.55 -17.12
C VAL A 158 1.01 1.68 -16.11
N HIS A 159 -0.13 2.16 -15.64
CA HIS A 159 -0.99 1.44 -14.71
C HIS A 159 -2.36 1.24 -15.33
N THR A 160 -3.02 0.16 -14.96
CA THR A 160 -4.38 -0.14 -15.39
C THR A 160 -5.24 -0.35 -14.16
N ARG A 161 -6.46 0.18 -14.18
CA ARG A 161 -7.45 -0.06 -13.13
C ARG A 161 -8.81 -0.28 -13.77
N GLN A 162 -9.52 -1.25 -13.22
CA GLN A 162 -10.90 -1.55 -13.57
C GLN A 162 -11.80 -1.03 -12.45
N CYS A 163 -12.85 -0.30 -12.81
CA CYS A 163 -13.88 0.14 -11.89
C CYS A 163 -15.19 -0.61 -12.20
N ALA A 164 -15.88 -1.05 -11.15
CA ALA A 164 -17.13 -1.77 -11.27
C ALA A 164 -18.27 -0.86 -11.75
N ASP A 165 -18.27 0.39 -11.32
CA ASP A 165 -19.29 1.39 -11.68
C ASP A 165 -18.72 2.83 -11.73
N GLU A 166 -19.56 3.77 -12.14
CA GLU A 166 -19.22 5.19 -12.27
C GLU A 166 -18.98 5.87 -10.93
N ALA A 167 -19.57 5.36 -9.84
CA ALA A 167 -19.39 5.91 -8.51
C ALA A 167 -18.00 5.53 -7.96
N GLU A 168 -17.58 4.28 -8.12
CA GLU A 168 -16.24 3.81 -7.78
C GLU A 168 -15.19 4.53 -8.63
N LEU A 169 -15.49 4.76 -9.92
CA LEU A 169 -14.63 5.55 -10.80
C LEU A 169 -14.45 6.98 -10.27
N ALA A 170 -15.54 7.66 -9.94
CA ALA A 170 -15.49 9.02 -9.38
C ALA A 170 -14.73 9.06 -8.03
N ASP A 171 -14.99 8.10 -7.15
CA ASP A 171 -14.31 7.98 -5.85
C ASP A 171 -12.81 7.69 -6.03
N HIS A 172 -12.44 6.89 -7.02
CA HIS A 172 -11.05 6.64 -7.38
C HIS A 172 -10.34 7.91 -7.86
N VAL A 173 -10.97 8.68 -8.77
CA VAL A 173 -10.39 9.94 -9.28
C VAL A 173 -10.22 10.97 -8.16
N VAL A 174 -11.20 11.08 -7.26
CA VAL A 174 -11.09 11.93 -6.06
C VAL A 174 -9.97 11.47 -5.13
N GLY A 175 -9.91 10.18 -4.83
CA GLY A 175 -8.85 9.60 -4.00
C GLY A 175 -7.46 9.80 -4.61
N LEU A 176 -7.34 9.65 -5.93
CA LEU A 176 -6.12 9.91 -6.69
C LEU A 176 -5.74 11.39 -6.60
N THR A 177 -6.67 12.31 -6.79
CA THR A 177 -6.44 13.77 -6.68
C THR A 177 -5.89 14.14 -5.29
N ILE A 178 -6.50 13.61 -4.22
CA ILE A 178 -6.02 13.81 -2.84
C ILE A 178 -4.61 13.23 -2.65
N ASN A 179 -4.38 12.02 -3.16
CA ASN A 179 -3.09 11.36 -3.04
C ASN A 179 -2.00 12.11 -3.83
N LEU A 180 -2.30 12.62 -5.03
CA LEU A 180 -1.37 13.42 -5.83
C LEU A 180 -1.03 14.74 -5.12
N ALA A 181 -2.01 15.41 -4.54
CA ALA A 181 -1.79 16.62 -3.73
C ALA A 181 -0.89 16.34 -2.51
N LYS A 182 -1.12 15.22 -1.81
CA LYS A 182 -0.35 14.83 -0.61
C LYS A 182 1.00 14.19 -0.91
N CYS A 183 1.16 13.56 -2.07
CA CYS A 183 2.37 12.79 -2.44
C CYS A 183 3.64 13.63 -2.29
N ARG A 184 3.57 14.91 -2.66
CA ARG A 184 4.72 15.84 -2.58
C ARG A 184 5.18 16.15 -1.16
N PHE A 185 4.31 15.97 -0.17
CA PHE A 185 4.62 16.24 1.23
C PHE A 185 4.78 14.98 2.07
N ARG A 186 4.44 13.80 1.52
CA ARG A 186 4.69 12.53 2.20
C ARG A 186 6.19 12.33 2.36
N LYS A 187 6.63 12.12 3.61
CA LYS A 187 7.99 11.68 3.90
C LYS A 187 8.20 10.34 3.19
N LYS A 188 9.29 10.23 2.42
CA LYS A 188 9.69 8.94 1.84
C LYS A 188 9.97 7.98 2.99
N LEU A 189 9.30 6.83 2.97
CA LEU A 189 9.56 5.77 3.92
C LEU A 189 10.97 5.24 3.64
N THR A 190 11.81 5.24 4.67
CA THR A 190 13.13 4.60 4.67
C THR A 190 13.03 3.24 5.35
N PRO A 191 13.99 2.32 5.15
CA PRO A 191 14.03 1.05 5.91
C PRO A 191 13.98 1.23 7.43
N ILE A 192 14.47 2.38 7.93
CA ILE A 192 14.48 2.76 9.36
C ILE A 192 13.16 3.41 9.78
N SER A 193 12.28 3.77 8.84
CA SER A 193 10.92 4.25 9.15
C SER A 193 9.99 3.10 9.53
N VAL A 194 10.44 2.30 10.51
CA VAL A 194 9.67 1.26 11.17
C VAL A 194 8.50 1.93 11.88
N ASN A 195 7.41 2.02 11.13
CA ASN A 195 6.07 2.34 11.56
C ASN A 195 5.88 3.61 12.40
N ALA A 196 6.01 4.78 11.75
CA ALA A 196 5.40 6.02 12.26
C ALA A 196 3.86 5.96 12.29
N ASN A 197 3.25 4.89 11.75
CA ASN A 197 1.82 4.64 11.78
C ASN A 197 1.53 3.66 12.93
N GLU A 198 1.40 4.17 14.15
CA GLU A 198 0.77 3.52 15.33
C GLU A 198 0.54 1.99 15.25
N CYS A 199 1.18 1.22 16.15
CA CYS A 199 1.01 -0.22 16.42
C CYS A 199 0.14 -1.02 15.43
N ASN A 200 0.75 -1.94 14.66
CA ASN A 200 0.12 -2.84 13.66
C ASN A 200 -0.80 -3.90 14.30
N VAL A 201 -1.75 -3.48 15.14
CA VAL A 201 -2.82 -4.34 15.62
C VAL A 201 -3.90 -4.35 14.53
N PRO A 202 -4.32 -5.52 14.02
CA PRO A 202 -5.49 -5.63 13.16
C PRO A 202 -6.72 -4.97 13.79
N LYS A 203 -7.63 -4.41 12.98
CA LYS A 203 -8.85 -3.75 13.50
C LYS A 203 -9.77 -4.72 14.23
N ASP A 204 -9.68 -6.01 13.90
CA ASP A 204 -10.56 -7.06 14.41
C ASP A 204 -10.02 -7.74 15.69
N THR A 205 -8.98 -7.17 16.32
CA THR A 205 -8.44 -7.71 17.58
C THR A 205 -9.31 -7.26 18.75
N VAL A 206 -9.92 -8.21 19.46
CA VAL A 206 -10.80 -7.97 20.63
C VAL A 206 -10.13 -7.07 21.68
N ASP A 207 -8.83 -7.24 21.91
CA ASP A 207 -8.06 -6.51 22.91
C ASP A 207 -7.34 -5.25 22.38
N ARG A 208 -7.74 -4.72 21.22
CA ARG A 208 -7.06 -3.58 20.58
C ARG A 208 -6.93 -2.37 21.51
N ASP A 209 -7.99 -2.02 22.24
CA ASP A 209 -7.98 -0.87 23.15
C ASP A 209 -7.04 -1.06 24.34
N LEU A 210 -6.90 -2.31 24.82
CA LEU A 210 -5.97 -2.65 25.89
C LEU A 210 -4.51 -2.52 25.41
N ILE A 211 -4.22 -3.03 24.21
CA ILE A 211 -2.90 -2.93 23.56
C ILE A 211 -2.54 -1.47 23.32
N LEU A 212 -3.49 -0.66 22.84
CA LEU A 212 -3.22 0.75 22.55
C LEU A 212 -3.05 1.62 23.80
N LYS A 213 -3.50 1.20 24.98
CA LYS A 213 -3.30 1.93 26.23
C LYS A 213 -2.01 1.56 26.95
N ASN A 214 -1.52 0.32 26.81
CA ASN A 214 -0.37 -0.17 27.56
C ASN A 214 0.94 -0.16 26.75
N THR A 215 1.91 0.65 27.17
CA THR A 215 3.23 0.79 26.51
C THR A 215 4.03 -0.51 26.46
N TRP A 216 3.96 -1.33 27.51
CA TRP A 216 4.67 -2.62 27.56
C TRP A 216 4.05 -3.62 26.57
N LEU A 217 2.72 -3.67 26.50
CA LEU A 217 2.02 -4.53 25.56
C LEU A 217 2.26 -4.10 24.11
N LYS A 218 2.33 -2.79 23.83
CA LYS A 218 2.78 -2.27 22.53
C LYS A 218 4.19 -2.74 22.15
N ALA A 219 5.12 -2.73 23.11
CA ALA A 219 6.49 -3.16 22.87
C ALA A 219 6.56 -4.65 22.51
N LEU A 220 5.76 -5.49 23.18
CA LEU A 220 5.68 -6.92 22.85
C LEU A 220 5.07 -7.17 21.46
N VAL A 221 4.03 -6.43 21.07
CA VAL A 221 3.40 -6.55 19.74
C VAL A 221 4.26 -5.95 18.63
N ALA A 222 5.14 -5.01 18.95
CA ALA A 222 6.07 -4.44 17.98
C ALA A 222 7.16 -5.44 17.54
N ILE A 223 7.34 -6.54 18.28
CA ILE A 223 8.27 -7.61 17.90
C ILE A 223 7.77 -8.31 16.63
N PRO A 224 8.61 -8.44 15.58
CA PRO A 224 8.23 -9.15 14.36
C PRO A 224 7.67 -10.55 14.62
N LYS A 225 6.55 -10.85 13.95
CA LYS A 225 5.84 -12.14 14.02
C LYS A 225 5.34 -12.54 15.42
N VAL A 226 5.36 -11.65 16.41
CA VAL A 226 4.66 -11.87 17.69
C VAL A 226 3.22 -11.41 17.51
N GLN A 227 2.29 -12.35 17.63
CA GLN A 227 0.86 -12.06 17.53
C GLN A 227 0.35 -11.40 18.82
N PRO A 228 -0.65 -10.51 18.74
CA PRO A 228 -1.25 -9.85 19.91
C PRO A 228 -1.65 -10.81 21.05
N ARG A 229 -2.21 -11.97 20.72
CA ARG A 229 -2.59 -13.01 21.70
C ARG A 229 -1.42 -13.55 22.53
N PHE A 230 -0.25 -13.74 21.91
CA PHE A 230 0.96 -14.19 22.62
C PHE A 230 1.51 -13.10 23.52
N ALA A 231 1.50 -11.85 23.05
CA ALA A 231 1.89 -10.69 23.84
C ALA A 231 1.02 -10.54 25.10
N ILE A 232 -0.29 -10.80 25.00
CA ILE A 232 -1.22 -10.76 26.15
C ILE A 232 -0.92 -11.88 27.15
N ALA A 233 -0.66 -13.11 26.70
CA ALA A 233 -0.29 -14.22 27.58
C ALA A 233 1.00 -13.94 28.35
N VAL A 234 2.01 -13.38 27.67
CA VAL A 234 3.27 -12.94 28.29
C VAL A 234 3.03 -11.80 29.27
N TRP A 235 2.20 -10.82 28.90
CA TRP A 235 1.86 -9.68 29.76
C TRP A 235 1.13 -10.11 31.04
N LYS A 236 0.21 -11.08 30.98
CA LYS A 236 -0.49 -11.59 32.17
C LYS A 236 0.45 -12.20 33.19
N LYS A 237 1.45 -12.96 32.74
CA LYS A 237 2.47 -13.55 33.63
C LYS A 237 3.56 -12.56 34.04
N TYR A 238 3.94 -11.66 33.13
CA TYR A 238 4.96 -10.63 33.33
C TYR A 238 4.39 -9.24 32.99
N PRO A 239 3.68 -8.60 33.95
CA PRO A 239 2.96 -7.35 33.72
C PRO A 239 3.84 -6.17 33.35
N THR A 240 5.15 -6.26 33.59
CA THR A 240 6.12 -5.20 33.31
C THR A 240 7.37 -5.75 32.63
N MET A 241 8.04 -4.92 31.82
CA MET A 241 9.34 -5.25 31.23
C MET A 241 10.36 -5.70 32.29
N LYS A 242 10.39 -5.03 33.44
CA LYS A 242 11.28 -5.36 34.56
C LYS A 242 11.06 -6.79 35.07
N SER A 243 9.80 -7.22 35.18
CA SER A 243 9.47 -8.58 35.68
C SER A 243 9.92 -9.69 34.73
N LEU A 244 9.93 -9.44 33.42
CA LEU A 244 10.46 -10.39 32.44
C LEU A 244 12.00 -10.38 32.45
N LEU A 245 12.60 -9.18 32.43
CA LEU A 245 14.05 -9.02 32.41
C LEU A 245 14.74 -9.56 33.66
N SER A 246 14.13 -9.43 34.85
CA SER A 246 14.71 -9.98 36.08
C SER A 246 14.90 -11.49 36.00
N VAL A 247 14.05 -12.19 35.25
CA VAL A 247 14.16 -13.64 35.05
C VAL A 247 15.21 -13.98 33.99
N TYR A 248 15.36 -13.13 32.96
CA TYR A 248 16.38 -13.32 31.92
C TYR A 248 17.81 -12.96 32.38
N ILE A 249 17.95 -12.02 33.30
CA ILE A 249 19.25 -11.57 33.82
C ILE A 249 19.78 -12.51 34.92
N ASP A 250 18.92 -13.38 35.49
CA ASP A 250 19.29 -14.33 36.54
C ASP A 250 20.48 -15.23 36.09
N PRO A 251 21.65 -15.17 36.77
CA PRO A 251 22.83 -15.94 36.39
C PRO A 251 22.71 -17.44 36.71
N THR A 252 21.70 -17.84 37.49
CA THR A 252 21.49 -19.25 37.88
C THR A 252 20.84 -20.08 36.78
N LYS A 253 20.30 -19.45 35.73
CA LYS A 253 19.58 -20.11 34.64
C LYS A 253 20.42 -20.16 33.37
N SER A 254 20.39 -21.30 32.69
CA SER A 254 21.03 -21.46 31.39
C SER A 254 20.31 -20.66 30.29
N VAL A 255 21.01 -20.40 29.19
CA VAL A 255 20.44 -19.68 28.03
C VAL A 255 19.26 -20.44 27.41
N LEU A 256 19.32 -21.77 27.34
CA LEU A 256 18.26 -22.62 26.80
C LEU A 256 16.98 -22.59 27.66
N GLU A 257 17.12 -22.53 28.98
CA GLU A 257 15.99 -22.39 29.91
C GLU A 257 15.34 -21.01 29.78
N LYS A 258 16.14 -19.95 29.58
CA LYS A 258 15.64 -18.59 29.34
C LYS A 258 14.92 -18.48 27.99
N GLU A 259 15.48 -19.09 26.96
CA GLU A 259 14.85 -19.19 25.63
C GLU A 259 13.53 -19.95 25.66
N SER A 260 13.39 -20.95 26.54
CA SER A 260 12.18 -21.76 26.71
C SER A 260 11.19 -21.19 27.74
N LEU A 261 11.49 -20.07 28.40
CA LEU A 261 10.72 -19.58 29.56
C LEU A 261 9.23 -19.31 29.27
N LEU A 262 8.92 -18.87 28.05
CA LEU A 262 7.58 -18.45 27.65
C LEU A 262 6.85 -19.52 26.84
N LYS A 263 7.49 -20.67 26.52
CA LYS A 263 6.94 -21.64 25.57
C LYS A 263 5.63 -22.28 26.02
N ASP A 264 5.49 -22.50 27.33
CA ASP A 264 4.35 -23.18 27.96
C ASP A 264 3.24 -22.23 28.41
N LEU A 265 3.31 -20.94 28.05
CA LEU A 265 2.24 -20.01 28.35
C LEU A 265 1.02 -20.30 27.48
N MET A 266 -0.12 -20.51 28.13
CA MET A 266 -1.39 -20.72 27.46
C MET A 266 -1.93 -19.36 26.98
N THR A 267 -2.41 -19.32 25.74
CA THR A 267 -3.21 -18.19 25.25
C THR A 267 -4.67 -18.40 25.62
N GLU A 268 -5.33 -17.34 26.07
CA GLU A 268 -6.77 -17.36 26.27
C GLU A 268 -7.45 -17.06 24.93
N GLY A 269 -8.34 -17.96 24.50
CA GLY A 269 -9.21 -17.74 23.36
C GLY A 269 -10.36 -16.77 23.70
N PRO A 270 -11.07 -16.24 22.69
CA PRO A 270 -12.18 -15.31 22.87
C PRO A 270 -13.38 -15.91 23.65
N VAL A 271 -13.39 -17.22 23.91
CA VAL A 271 -14.44 -17.94 24.65
C VAL A 271 -13.83 -18.85 25.72
N GLY A 272 -12.86 -18.35 26.51
CA GLY A 272 -12.38 -19.01 27.73
C GLY A 272 -11.72 -20.39 27.58
N ASN A 273 -11.57 -20.89 26.35
CA ASN A 273 -10.88 -22.14 26.04
C ASN A 273 -9.40 -21.84 25.74
N GLU A 274 -8.52 -22.66 26.29
CA GLU A 274 -7.08 -22.62 26.08
C GLU A 274 -6.75 -23.14 24.67
N GLU A 275 -6.62 -22.27 23.69
CA GLU A 275 -6.54 -22.69 22.29
C GLU A 275 -5.11 -22.98 21.81
N GLN A 276 -4.08 -22.33 22.38
CA GLN A 276 -2.71 -22.47 21.86
C GLN A 276 -1.63 -22.07 22.86
N ARG A 277 -0.53 -22.82 22.93
CA ARG A 277 0.70 -22.41 23.63
C ARG A 277 1.44 -21.33 22.82
N VAL A 278 2.12 -20.42 23.50
CA VAL A 278 3.01 -19.41 22.87
C VAL A 278 4.08 -20.08 21.99
N GLY A 279 4.60 -21.23 22.43
CA GLY A 279 5.52 -22.05 21.65
C GLY A 279 6.99 -21.58 21.72
N GLU A 280 7.89 -22.48 21.35
CA GLU A 280 9.34 -22.29 21.50
C GLU A 280 9.89 -21.17 20.63
N ILE A 281 9.39 -21.04 19.40
CA ILE A 281 9.84 -20.03 18.43
C ILE A 281 9.54 -18.62 18.93
N CYS A 282 8.33 -18.40 19.46
CA CYS A 282 7.94 -17.09 20.00
C CYS A 282 8.73 -16.75 21.27
N SER A 283 8.89 -17.73 22.16
CA SER A 283 9.69 -17.58 23.39
C SER A 283 11.16 -17.24 23.10
N LYS A 284 11.81 -17.98 22.20
CA LYS A 284 13.19 -17.72 21.73
C LYS A 284 13.33 -16.33 21.12
N ARG A 285 12.37 -15.93 20.28
CA ARG A 285 12.41 -14.61 19.61
C ARG A 285 12.31 -13.46 20.61
N ILE A 286 11.40 -13.54 21.57
CA ILE A 286 11.25 -12.52 22.62
C ILE A 286 12.55 -12.41 23.42
N TYR A 287 13.10 -13.54 23.87
CA TYR A 287 14.37 -13.56 24.60
C TYR A 287 15.52 -12.93 23.81
N ARG A 288 15.74 -13.37 22.56
CA ARG A 288 16.85 -12.90 21.72
C ARG A 288 16.80 -11.41 21.42
N ILE A 289 15.60 -10.83 21.27
CA ILE A 289 15.44 -9.38 21.04
C ILE A 289 15.73 -8.58 22.31
N PHE A 290 15.26 -9.03 23.47
CA PHE A 290 15.48 -8.31 24.73
C PHE A 290 16.92 -8.43 25.25
N MET A 291 17.60 -9.54 24.96
CA MET A 291 18.98 -9.79 25.40
C MET A 291 20.01 -9.52 24.29
N ALA A 292 19.57 -8.99 23.14
CA ALA A 292 20.43 -8.60 22.04
C ALA A 292 21.48 -7.57 22.48
N GLN A 293 22.76 -7.88 22.25
CA GLN A 293 23.85 -6.93 22.40
C GLN A 293 24.22 -6.23 21.08
N ASN A 294 23.79 -6.80 19.95
CA ASN A 294 24.05 -6.27 18.60
C ASN A 294 22.71 -5.95 17.90
N GLY A 295 22.62 -4.78 17.27
CA GLY A 295 21.44 -4.35 16.51
C GLY A 295 21.25 -5.04 15.15
N HIS A 296 22.22 -5.85 14.70
CA HIS A 296 22.17 -6.58 13.43
C HIS A 296 21.56 -7.98 13.52
N ILE A 297 20.98 -8.36 14.67
CA ILE A 297 20.44 -9.71 14.87
C ILE A 297 19.23 -9.95 13.96
N ASN A 298 19.30 -11.02 13.18
CA ASN A 298 18.20 -11.49 12.36
C ASN A 298 17.22 -12.32 13.22
N THR A 299 15.98 -11.83 13.37
CA THR A 299 14.94 -12.48 14.17
C THR A 299 14.27 -13.68 13.47
N ASP A 300 14.66 -13.95 12.22
CA ASP A 300 14.17 -15.08 11.41
C ASP A 300 15.10 -16.30 11.49
N GLU A 301 16.39 -16.11 11.80
CA GLU A 301 17.35 -17.18 12.10
C GLU A 301 17.05 -17.93 13.41
N VAL A 302 15.99 -17.54 14.11
CA VAL A 302 15.46 -18.21 15.32
C VAL A 302 14.85 -19.58 15.01
N GLU A 303 14.61 -19.88 13.73
CA GLU A 303 14.16 -21.20 13.27
C GLU A 303 15.31 -22.22 13.15
N ASN A 304 16.57 -21.78 13.11
CA ASN A 304 17.74 -22.67 13.11
C ASN A 304 18.45 -22.63 14.47
N ASP A 305 18.93 -23.79 14.88
CA ASP A 305 19.45 -24.06 16.23
C ASP A 305 20.60 -23.14 16.65
N ALA A 306 20.73 -23.03 17.98
CA ALA A 306 21.57 -22.08 18.70
C ALA A 306 23.09 -22.35 18.59
N GLU A 307 23.69 -22.26 17.40
CA GLU A 307 25.14 -22.45 17.23
C GLU A 307 25.96 -21.16 17.07
N TYR A 308 25.36 -19.98 16.87
CA TYR A 308 26.15 -18.77 16.55
C TYR A 308 26.53 -17.86 17.74
N PHE A 309 26.29 -18.28 18.99
CA PHE A 309 26.63 -17.45 20.16
C PHE A 309 28.03 -17.70 20.74
N THR A 310 28.85 -18.60 20.18
CA THR A 310 30.14 -18.99 20.79
C THR A 310 31.40 -18.85 19.94
N THR A 311 31.33 -18.39 18.69
CA THR A 311 32.54 -18.21 17.86
C THR A 311 32.56 -16.85 17.19
N ASN A 312 33.04 -15.85 17.94
CA ASN A 312 33.94 -14.81 17.42
C ASN A 312 34.62 -14.11 18.61
N LEU A 313 35.32 -14.91 19.43
CA LEU A 313 36.41 -14.43 20.25
C LEU A 313 37.69 -15.01 19.66
N ASN A 314 38.57 -14.08 19.23
CA ASN A 314 39.99 -14.20 18.94
C ASN A 314 40.47 -14.43 17.49
N CYS A 315 41.28 -13.43 17.07
CA CYS A 315 42.46 -13.48 16.19
C CYS A 315 42.26 -13.40 14.66
N HIS A 316 42.35 -12.19 14.11
CA HIS A 316 43.58 -11.61 13.55
C HIS A 316 43.36 -10.09 13.40
N GLY A 317 44.24 -9.20 13.87
CA GLY A 317 45.68 -9.22 13.63
C GLY A 317 45.95 -8.43 12.35
N GLU A 318 46.30 -7.16 12.54
CA GLU A 318 46.99 -6.23 11.64
C GLU A 318 47.38 -6.75 10.23
N GLU A 319 46.99 -6.01 9.18
CA GLU A 319 47.98 -5.34 8.32
C GLU A 319 47.31 -4.28 7.42
N GLN A 320 47.91 -3.09 7.45
CA GLN A 320 47.75 -2.02 6.48
C GLN A 320 48.38 -2.43 5.13
N VAL A 321 48.09 -1.64 4.09
CA VAL A 321 49.00 -1.18 3.01
C VAL A 321 48.43 -1.38 1.59
N ILE A 322 48.31 -0.21 0.93
CA ILE A 322 47.97 0.17 -0.48
C ILE A 322 46.49 0.22 -0.87
#